data_AF-A0A3R8WXW9-F1
#
_entry.id   AF-A0A3R8WXW9-F1
#
_cell.length_a   1.000
_cell.length_b   1.000
_cell.length_c   1.000
_cell.angle_alpha   90.00
_cell.angle_beta   90.00
_cell.angle_gamma   90.00
#
_symmetry.space_group_name_H-M   'P 1'
#
loop_
_entity.id
_entity.type
_entity.pdbx_description
1 polymer ?
#
loop_
_entity_poly.entity_id
_entity_poly.type
_entity_poly.pdbx_seq_one_letter_code
_entity_poly.pdbx_strand_id
1 'polypeptide(L)'
;MAHGATHGHVVTVCHPSNGRRRELPALTIGGLALELAGMIRDALPAALVCIVRVDLRPTEREQAEQQTHAIKRQVIDAREAEQPGHAFLAATGFWPTAQQE
;
A
#
# COMPACT_ATOMS: atom_id res chain seq x y z
N MET A 1 15.01 24.65 -16.56
CA MET A 1 13.82 24.40 -15.72
C MET A 1 13.88 22.95 -15.29
N ALA A 2 14.29 22.68 -14.04
CA ALA A 2 14.30 21.32 -13.52
C ALA A 2 12.85 20.86 -13.42
N HIS A 3 12.44 19.97 -14.33
CA HIS A 3 11.18 19.26 -14.19
C HIS A 3 11.36 18.38 -12.96
N GLY A 4 10.85 18.80 -11.82
CA GLY A 4 10.91 18.02 -10.59
C GLY A 4 10.35 16.64 -10.90
N ALA A 5 11.20 15.61 -10.83
CA ALA A 5 10.76 14.24 -11.04
C ALA A 5 9.57 13.98 -10.11
N THR A 6 8.44 13.56 -10.69
CA THR A 6 7.29 13.18 -9.88
C THR A 6 7.56 11.77 -9.39
N HIS A 7 7.73 11.63 -8.09
CA HIS A 7 8.08 10.34 -7.50
C HIS A 7 6.82 9.65 -6.97
N GLY A 8 6.70 8.35 -7.25
CA GLY A 8 5.75 7.44 -6.64
C GLY A 8 6.39 6.62 -5.54
N HIS A 9 5.55 6.02 -4.70
CA HIS A 9 5.94 5.15 -3.60
C HIS A 9 5.20 3.82 -3.72
N VAL A 10 5.92 2.75 -4.02
CA VAL A 10 5.36 1.40 -4.15
C VAL A 10 5.57 0.67 -2.83
N VAL A 11 4.47 0.25 -2.21
CA VAL A 11 4.51 -0.60 -1.01
C VAL A 11 4.54 -2.06 -1.47
N THR A 12 5.63 -2.75 -1.16
CA THR A 12 5.84 -4.17 -1.47
C THR A 12 5.73 -4.99 -0.20
N VAL A 13 4.98 -6.08 -0.24
CA VAL A 13 4.75 -6.98 0.88
C VAL A 13 5.14 -8.39 0.48
N CYS A 14 6.08 -8.97 1.22
CA CYS A 14 6.60 -10.32 1.00
C CYS A 14 6.38 -11.14 2.26
N HIS A 15 5.64 -12.24 2.19
CA HIS A 15 5.44 -13.12 3.35
C HIS A 15 6.39 -14.33 3.28
N PRO A 16 7.28 -14.49 4.28
CA PRO A 16 8.36 -15.47 4.21
C PRO A 16 7.86 -16.91 4.23
N SER A 17 6.71 -17.19 4.86
CA SER A 17 6.21 -18.58 5.00
C SER A 17 5.66 -19.19 3.70
N ASN A 18 5.21 -18.37 2.74
CA ASN A 18 4.57 -18.85 1.52
C ASN A 18 5.17 -18.24 0.24
N GLY A 19 6.21 -17.42 0.39
CA GLY A 19 6.89 -16.73 -0.72
C GLY A 19 6.00 -15.75 -1.48
N ARG A 20 4.78 -15.45 -1.00
CA ARG A 20 3.88 -14.53 -1.71
C ARG A 20 4.45 -13.13 -1.65
N ARG A 21 4.55 -12.50 -2.82
CA ARG A 21 4.87 -11.09 -2.99
C ARG A 21 3.68 -10.38 -3.62
N ARG A 22 3.29 -9.25 -3.03
CA ARG A 22 2.27 -8.35 -3.58
C ARG A 22 2.73 -6.92 -3.47
N GLU A 23 2.31 -6.12 -4.43
CA GLU A 23 2.66 -4.71 -4.53
C GLU A 23 1.38 -3.90 -4.63
N LEU A 24 1.30 -2.83 -3.85
CA LEU A 24 0.29 -1.81 -4.06
C LEU A 24 0.68 -0.93 -5.26
N PRO A 25 -0.31 -0.37 -5.97
CA PRO A 25 -0.04 0.62 -6.99
C PRO A 25 0.78 1.80 -6.43
N ALA A 26 1.53 2.47 -7.32
CA ALA A 26 2.40 3.57 -6.90
C ALA A 26 1.58 4.73 -6.30
N LEU A 27 1.97 5.14 -5.10
CA LEU A 27 1.32 6.24 -4.37
C LEU A 27 2.09 7.54 -4.54
N THR A 28 1.40 8.62 -4.87
CA THR A 28 2.03 9.94 -5.01
C THR A 28 2.28 10.62 -3.66
N ILE A 29 1.67 10.12 -2.58
CA ILE A 29 1.83 10.65 -1.22
C ILE A 29 2.68 9.68 -0.39
N GLY A 30 3.92 10.06 -0.09
CA GLY A 30 4.84 9.23 0.70
C GLY A 30 4.38 8.95 2.13
N GLY A 31 3.69 9.92 2.76
CA GLY A 31 3.10 9.73 4.09
C GLY A 31 2.03 8.62 4.11
N LEU A 32 1.23 8.51 3.06
CA LEU A 32 0.24 7.45 2.92
C LEU A 32 0.91 6.08 2.75
N ALA A 33 2.00 6.00 1.97
CA ALA A 33 2.77 4.77 1.82
C ALA A 33 3.39 4.30 3.14
N LEU A 34 3.92 5.23 3.95
CA LEU A 34 4.46 4.93 5.27
C LEU A 34 3.39 4.39 6.22
N GLU A 35 2.23 5.03 6.22
CA GLU A 35 1.11 4.60 7.03
C GLU A 35 0.61 3.21 6.65
N LEU A 36 0.39 2.97 5.35
CA LEU A 36 -0.01 1.65 4.84
C LEU A 36 1.00 0.58 5.22
N ALA A 37 2.30 0.89 5.10
CA ALA A 37 3.34 -0.05 5.51
C ALA A 37 3.27 -0.35 7.01
N GLY A 38 2.96 0.64 7.85
CA GLY A 38 2.72 0.44 9.28
C GLY A 38 1.51 -0.48 9.53
N MET A 39 0.35 -0.12 8.98
CA MET A 39 -0.88 -0.91 9.11
C MET A 39 -0.71 -2.36 8.67
N ILE A 40 -0.01 -2.59 7.55
CA ILE A 40 0.22 -3.95 7.03
C ILE A 40 1.20 -4.72 7.93
N ARG A 41 2.26 -4.08 8.46
CA ARG A 41 3.17 -4.73 9.42
C ARG A 41 2.45 -5.14 10.69
N ASP A 42 1.54 -4.31 11.18
CA ASP A 42 0.76 -4.62 12.38
C ASP A 42 -0.17 -5.81 12.15
N ALA A 43 -0.81 -5.89 10.97
CA ALA A 43 -1.72 -6.99 10.63
C ALA A 43 -1.01 -8.28 10.18
N LEU A 44 0.20 -8.15 9.60
CA LEU A 44 1.02 -9.26 9.11
C LEU A 44 2.44 -9.13 9.68
N PRO A 45 2.65 -9.39 10.98
CA PRO A 45 3.93 -9.13 11.65
C PRO A 45 5.09 -9.98 11.11
N ALA A 46 4.79 -11.13 10.50
CA ALA A 46 5.79 -11.96 9.84
C ALA A 46 6.15 -11.49 8.43
N ALA A 47 5.38 -10.58 7.82
CA ALA A 47 5.65 -10.10 6.47
C ALA A 47 6.74 -9.03 6.43
N LEU A 48 7.62 -9.14 5.43
CA LEU A 48 8.55 -8.08 5.07
C LEU A 48 7.81 -7.03 4.24
N VAL A 49 7.74 -5.81 4.75
CA VAL A 49 7.09 -4.68 4.07
C VAL A 49 8.12 -3.61 3.74
N CYS A 50 8.28 -3.31 2.45
CA CYS A 50 9.23 -2.35 1.92
C CYS A 50 8.52 -1.24 1.14
N ILE A 51 9.09 -0.05 1.15
CA ILE A 51 8.62 1.07 0.31
C ILE A 51 9.74 1.42 -0.67
N VAL A 52 9.43 1.37 -1.96
CA VAL A 52 10.37 1.72 -3.02
C VAL A 52 9.91 3.02 -3.66
N ARG A 53 10.82 3.98 -3.79
CA ARG A 53 10.58 5.20 -4.58
C ARG A 53 10.83 4.90 -6.04
N VAL A 54 9.90 5.31 -6.89
CA VAL A 54 9.95 5.12 -8.34
C VAL A 54 9.71 6.44 -9.05
N ASP A 55 10.36 6.65 -10.18
CA ASP A 55 10.05 7.77 -11.06
C ASP A 55 8.75 7.47 -11.82
N LEU A 56 7.80 8.41 -11.77
CA LEU A 56 6.56 8.32 -12.54
C LEU A 56 6.69 9.09 -13.83
N ARG A 57 6.34 8.45 -14.94
CA ARG A 57 6.17 9.16 -16.22
C ARG A 57 4.95 10.08 -16.12
N PRO A 58 4.90 11.17 -16.91
CA PRO A 58 3.76 12.09 -16.89
C PRO A 58 2.41 11.40 -17.10
N THR A 59 2.37 10.37 -17.95
CA THR A 59 1.17 9.56 -18.24
C THR A 59 0.73 8.67 -17.08
N GLU A 60 1.66 8.30 -16.19
CA GLU A 60 1.39 7.43 -15.02
C GLU A 60 0.97 8.24 -13.80
N ARG A 61 1.35 9.52 -13.76
CA ARG A 61 1.09 10.41 -12.65
C ARG A 61 -0.40 10.54 -12.35
N GLU A 62 -1.22 10.82 -13.35
CA GLU A 62 -2.66 11.03 -13.17
C GLU A 62 -3.34 9.76 -12.64
N GLN A 63 -2.96 8.60 -13.17
CA GLN A 63 -3.43 7.31 -12.69
C GLN A 63 -2.99 7.04 -11.24
N ALA A 64 -1.73 7.33 -10.91
CA ALA A 64 -1.19 7.19 -9.57
C ALA A 64 -1.88 8.14 -8.57
N GLU A 65 -2.21 9.36 -8.97
CA GLU A 65 -2.99 10.29 -8.14
C GLU A 65 -4.40 9.73 -7.87
N GLN A 66 -5.11 9.26 -8.89
CA GLN A 66 -6.44 8.65 -8.72
C GLN A 66 -6.40 7.43 -7.79
N GLN A 67 -5.42 6.55 -7.97
CA GLN A 67 -5.22 5.38 -7.10
C GLN A 67 -4.88 5.80 -5.67
N THR A 68 -4.06 6.84 -5.51
CA THR A 68 -3.71 7.41 -4.20
C THR A 68 -4.96 7.91 -3.48
N HIS A 69 -5.87 8.58 -4.18
CA HIS A 69 -7.15 9.03 -3.61
C HIS A 69 -8.04 7.87 -3.17
N ALA A 70 -8.15 6.82 -3.99
CA ALA A 70 -8.92 5.63 -3.65
C ALA A 70 -8.35 4.90 -2.42
N ILE A 71 -7.03 4.69 -2.39
CA ILE A 71 -6.34 4.02 -1.28
C ILE A 71 -6.40 4.87 -0.01
N LYS A 72 -6.24 6.19 -0.11
CA LYS A 72 -6.41 7.10 1.03
C LYS A 72 -7.79 6.96 1.65
N ARG A 73 -8.83 6.82 0.84
CA ARG A 73 -10.20 6.62 1.35
C ARG A 73 -10.31 5.30 2.10
N GLN A 74 -9.80 4.21 1.53
CA GLN A 74 -9.78 2.90 2.18
C GLN A 74 -9.01 2.89 3.50
N VAL A 75 -7.90 3.62 3.58
CA VAL A 75 -7.13 3.80 4.83
C VAL A 75 -7.95 4.55 5.86
N ILE A 76 -8.61 5.65 5.48
CA ILE A 76 -9.48 6.41 6.39
C ILE A 76 -10.60 5.52 6.94
N ASP A 77 -11.29 4.80 6.07
CA ASP A 77 -12.39 3.93 6.48
C ASP A 77 -11.88 2.79 7.38
N ALA A 78 -10.69 2.23 7.09
CA ALA A 78 -10.09 1.17 7.91
C ALA A 78 -9.62 1.65 9.29
N ARG A 79 -9.21 2.92 9.43
CA ARG A 79 -8.80 3.49 10.73
C ARG A 79 -9.91 3.52 11.78
N GLU A 80 -11.17 3.51 11.36
CA GLU A 80 -12.31 3.49 12.27
C GLU A 80 -12.51 2.12 12.93
N ALA A 81 -11.87 1.07 12.41
CA ALA A 81 -11.94 -0.28 12.96
C ALA A 81 -10.96 -0.46 14.14
N GLU A 82 -11.27 -1.43 15.01
CA GLU A 82 -10.39 -1.83 16.13
C GLU A 82 -9.01 -2.35 15.64
N GLN A 83 -8.98 -2.96 14.45
CA GLN A 83 -7.76 -3.47 13.83
C GLN A 83 -7.63 -2.92 12.40
N PRO A 84 -7.08 -1.71 12.24
CA PRO A 84 -7.06 -1.01 10.95
C PRO A 84 -6.35 -1.78 9.84
N GLY A 85 -5.22 -2.40 10.13
CA GLY A 85 -4.48 -3.20 9.15
C GLY A 85 -5.30 -4.38 8.63
N HIS A 86 -5.97 -5.12 9.51
CA HIS A 86 -6.82 -6.25 9.12
C HIS A 86 -8.04 -5.78 8.31
N ALA A 87 -8.68 -4.69 8.75
CA ALA A 87 -9.81 -4.09 8.03
C ALA A 87 -9.42 -3.65 6.62
N PHE A 88 -8.26 -2.99 6.46
CA PHE A 88 -7.74 -2.59 5.16
C PHE A 88 -7.48 -3.79 4.24
N LEU A 89 -6.82 -4.83 4.75
CA LEU A 89 -6.52 -6.04 3.97
C LEU A 89 -7.79 -6.77 3.51
N ALA A 90 -8.79 -6.85 4.39
CA ALA A 90 -10.08 -7.46 4.07
C ALA A 90 -10.86 -6.66 3.02
N ALA A 91 -10.96 -5.34 3.19
CA ALA A 91 -11.72 -4.47 2.29
C ALA A 91 -11.11 -4.39 0.87
N THR A 92 -9.80 -4.49 0.76
CA THR A 92 -9.09 -4.39 -0.52
C THR A 92 -8.88 -5.74 -1.21
N GLY A 93 -9.01 -6.85 -0.47
CA GLY A 93 -8.54 -8.16 -0.93
C GLY A 93 -7.03 -8.18 -1.24
N PHE A 94 -6.29 -7.17 -0.76
CA PHE A 94 -4.88 -6.98 -1.06
C PHE A 94 -4.07 -8.18 -0.60
N TRP A 95 -4.40 -8.72 0.56
CA TRP A 95 -3.86 -9.99 1.04
C TRP A 95 -5.01 -10.96 1.25
N PRO A 96 -5.00 -12.15 0.63
CA PRO A 96 -5.95 -13.18 1.02
C PRO A 96 -5.67 -13.54 2.48
N THR A 97 -6.51 -13.07 3.40
CA THR A 97 -6.64 -13.68 4.70
C THR A 97 -6.94 -15.14 4.43
N ALA A 98 -6.07 -16.04 4.89
CA ALA A 98 -6.39 -17.46 4.85
C ALA A 98 -7.65 -17.62 5.71
N GLN A 99 -8.81 -17.66 5.06
CA GLN A 99 -9.98 -18.27 5.63
C GLN A 99 -9.62 -19.74 5.72
N GLN A 100 -9.24 -20.12 6.94
CA GLN A 100 -9.45 -21.41 7.60
C GLN A 100 -9.94 -22.53 6.67
N GLU A 101 -9.09 -23.52 6.45
CA GLU A 101 -9.48 -24.93 6.46
C GLU A 101 -9.00 -25.55 7.77
#